data_AF-A0A382E4Y4-F1
#
_entry.id   AF-A0A382E4Y4-F1
#
_cell.length_a   1.000
_cell.length_b   1.000
_cell.length_c   1.000
_cell.angle_alpha   90.00
_cell.angle_beta   90.00
_cell.angle_gamma   90.00
#
_symmetry.space_group_name_H-M   'P 1'
#
loop_
_entity.id
_entity.type
_entity.pdbx_description
1 polymer ?
#
loop_
_entity_poly.entity_id
_entity_poly.type
_entity_poly.pdbx_seq_one_letter_code
_entity_poly.pdbx_strand_id
1 'polypeptide(L)'
;MTDHLGELCEFLFQTTFDDLPQAVVERGRQVTADTIAAIVGGSAEPEVKALTSSMAKGSSGIATVLGSGRKLQSTTASFLNGTAGTFLEMDEGNQFSQGHPAIHVLPAALACSESWKLSGRQFLLALVLGYEVGSRIGIGAKIRRSMHPHGTWGTVGGVVAVAKLAGASSEEFREAINVASTLGLGTSRQTMLQGGTVRNSFAGISGQMAIMAWNMVKAGFSGEHDGLSTVWGTVLSESWNPIALTEDLGKRWEIERNYFKRHSCCRYNHCAL
;
A
#
# COMPACT_ATOMS: atom_id res chain seq x y z
N MET A 1 8.21 -25.83 11.96
CA MET A 1 8.49 -24.45 11.51
C MET A 1 7.39 -23.57 12.04
N THR A 2 7.69 -22.37 12.52
CA THR A 2 6.70 -21.41 13.03
C THR A 2 5.85 -20.88 11.87
N ASP A 3 4.51 -20.88 12.01
CA ASP A 3 3.59 -20.30 11.02
C ASP A 3 3.52 -18.77 11.23
N HIS A 4 4.52 -18.06 10.71
CA HIS A 4 4.62 -16.61 10.85
C HIS A 4 3.46 -15.85 10.17
N LEU A 5 2.89 -16.41 9.10
CA LEU A 5 1.73 -15.81 8.43
C LEU A 5 0.47 -15.97 9.30
N GLY A 6 0.27 -17.15 9.90
CA GLY A 6 -0.83 -17.39 10.84
C GLY A 6 -0.78 -16.45 12.05
N GLU A 7 0.40 -16.30 12.67
CA GLU A 7 0.60 -15.35 13.79
C GLU A 7 0.30 -13.90 13.40
N LEU A 8 0.76 -13.47 12.22
CA LEU A 8 0.45 -12.14 11.70
C LEU A 8 -1.05 -11.94 11.47
N CYS A 9 -1.75 -12.94 10.91
CA CYS A 9 -3.19 -12.84 10.66
C CYS A 9 -4.00 -12.73 11.95
N GLU A 10 -3.60 -13.48 12.98
CA GLU A 10 -4.23 -13.39 14.30
C GLU A 10 -4.01 -12.01 14.93
N PHE A 11 -2.80 -11.47 14.84
CA PHE A 11 -2.51 -10.11 15.27
C PHE A 11 -3.37 -9.07 14.53
N LEU A 12 -3.50 -9.19 13.21
CA LEU A 12 -4.33 -8.28 12.40
C LEU A 12 -5.81 -8.34 12.80
N PHE A 13 -6.32 -9.54 13.07
CA PHE A 13 -7.69 -9.76 13.52
C PHE A 13 -7.93 -9.10 14.89
N GLN A 14 -7.08 -9.41 15.87
CA GLN A 14 -7.25 -8.97 17.27
C GLN A 14 -7.00 -7.48 17.48
N THR A 15 -6.07 -6.87 16.74
CA THR A 15 -5.66 -5.48 16.99
C THR A 15 -6.80 -4.50 16.76
N THR A 16 -7.09 -3.69 17.78
CA THR A 16 -8.06 -2.60 17.75
C THR A 16 -7.35 -1.25 17.71
N PHE A 17 -8.12 -0.17 17.54
CA PHE A 17 -7.54 1.18 17.55
C PHE A 17 -6.91 1.53 18.91
N ASP A 18 -7.50 1.06 20.01
CA ASP A 18 -7.05 1.41 21.36
C ASP A 18 -5.76 0.66 21.76
N ASP A 19 -5.37 -0.37 21.01
CA ASP A 19 -4.10 -1.06 21.16
C ASP A 19 -2.92 -0.28 20.52
N LEU A 20 -3.20 0.71 19.68
CA LEU A 20 -2.16 1.51 19.02
C LEU A 20 -1.52 2.48 20.03
N PRO A 21 -0.18 2.44 20.22
CA PRO A 21 0.51 3.45 21.00
C PRO A 21 0.24 4.86 20.47
N GLN A 22 0.19 5.86 21.36
CA GLN A 22 -0.09 7.25 20.97
C GLN A 22 0.86 7.75 19.87
N ALA A 23 2.15 7.41 19.95
CA ALA A 23 3.15 7.80 18.96
C ALA A 23 2.85 7.22 17.55
N VAL A 24 2.31 5.99 17.48
CA VAL A 24 1.87 5.35 16.23
C VAL A 24 0.66 6.09 15.65
N VAL A 25 -0.31 6.48 16.50
CA VAL A 25 -1.48 7.25 16.08
C VAL A 25 -1.07 8.62 15.54
N GLU A 26 -0.18 9.33 16.24
CA GLU A 26 0.35 10.63 15.82
C GLU A 26 1.12 10.52 14.51
N ARG A 27 1.96 9.48 14.38
CA ARG A 27 2.70 9.24 13.16
C ARG A 27 1.79 8.89 11.99
N GLY A 28 0.78 8.06 12.20
CA GLY A 28 -0.21 7.73 11.17
C GLY A 28 -0.96 8.96 10.66
N ARG A 29 -1.26 9.94 11.52
CA ARG A 29 -1.83 11.24 11.09
C ARG A 29 -0.86 12.05 10.23
N GLN A 30 0.41 12.10 10.61
CA GLN A 30 1.45 12.79 9.83
C GLN A 30 1.64 12.13 8.45
N VAL A 31 1.74 10.81 8.41
CA VAL A 31 1.82 10.01 7.17
C VAL A 31 0.58 10.25 6.29
N THR A 32 -0.60 10.31 6.89
CA THR A 32 -1.84 10.63 6.16
C THR A 32 -1.76 12.01 5.52
N ALA A 33 -1.35 13.03 6.28
CA ALA A 33 -1.25 14.40 5.79
C ALA A 33 -0.21 14.54 4.66
N ASP A 34 0.98 13.95 4.84
CA ASP A 34 2.06 13.92 3.83
C ASP A 34 1.59 13.25 2.54
N THR A 35 0.99 12.06 2.64
CA THR A 35 0.53 11.30 1.48
C THR A 35 -0.57 12.07 0.73
N ILE A 36 -1.53 12.68 1.43
CA ILE A 36 -2.57 13.51 0.80
C ILE A 36 -1.94 14.71 0.09
N ALA A 37 -0.96 15.38 0.70
CA ALA A 37 -0.26 16.50 0.09
C ALA A 37 0.49 16.08 -1.19
N ALA A 38 1.18 14.93 -1.17
CA ALA A 38 1.84 14.37 -2.34
C ALA A 38 0.85 14.05 -3.47
N ILE A 39 -0.31 13.45 -3.13
CA ILE A 39 -1.38 13.14 -4.09
C ILE A 39 -1.95 14.43 -4.70
N VAL A 40 -2.28 15.43 -3.89
CA VAL A 40 -2.83 16.70 -4.36
C VAL A 40 -1.80 17.43 -5.24
N GLY A 41 -0.53 17.45 -4.85
CA GLY A 41 0.55 18.01 -5.66
C GLY A 41 0.64 17.33 -7.03
N GLY A 42 0.74 16.00 -7.07
CA GLY A 42 0.85 15.25 -8.32
C GLY A 42 -0.44 15.27 -9.15
N SER A 43 -1.61 15.54 -8.55
CA SER A 43 -2.87 15.69 -9.29
C SER A 43 -2.86 16.89 -10.25
N ALA A 44 -1.96 17.85 -10.03
CA ALA A 44 -1.82 19.01 -10.89
C ALA A 44 -1.13 18.71 -12.23
N GLU A 45 -0.45 17.56 -12.33
CA GLU A 45 0.34 17.18 -13.50
C GLU A 45 -0.54 16.89 -14.73
N PRO A 46 -0.12 17.32 -15.94
CA PRO A 46 -0.93 17.17 -17.16
C PRO A 46 -1.37 15.73 -17.44
N GLU A 47 -0.47 14.77 -17.24
CA GLU A 47 -0.71 13.34 -17.45
C GLU A 47 -1.76 12.81 -16.49
N VAL A 48 -1.71 13.23 -15.22
CA VAL A 48 -2.65 12.82 -14.18
C VAL A 48 -4.03 13.42 -14.43
N LYS A 49 -4.10 14.69 -14.86
CA LYS A 49 -5.35 15.34 -15.29
C LYS A 49 -5.98 14.66 -16.50
N ALA A 50 -5.17 14.33 -17.50
CA ALA A 50 -5.63 13.64 -18.71
C ALA A 50 -6.15 12.24 -18.39
N LEU A 51 -5.40 11.47 -17.58
CA LEU A 51 -5.78 10.13 -17.13
C LEU A 51 -7.08 10.17 -16.33
N THR A 52 -7.18 11.09 -15.35
CA THR A 52 -8.39 11.29 -14.54
C THR A 52 -9.60 11.63 -15.41
N SER A 53 -9.44 12.53 -16.38
CA SER A 53 -10.50 12.93 -17.30
C SER A 53 -10.96 11.77 -18.20
N SER A 54 -10.03 10.93 -18.64
CA SER A 54 -10.34 9.74 -19.44
C SER A 54 -11.14 8.71 -18.64
N MET A 55 -10.67 8.38 -17.43
CA MET A 55 -11.29 7.36 -16.58
C MET A 55 -12.61 7.81 -15.92
N ALA A 56 -12.85 9.12 -15.83
CA ALA A 56 -14.11 9.66 -15.34
C ALA A 56 -15.26 9.56 -16.36
N LYS A 57 -14.98 9.31 -17.65
CA LYS A 57 -16.02 9.22 -18.68
C LYS A 57 -16.95 8.04 -18.40
N GLY A 58 -18.23 8.34 -18.16
CA GLY A 58 -19.24 7.32 -17.86
C GLY A 58 -19.08 6.62 -16.52
N SER A 59 -18.15 7.07 -15.67
CA SER A 59 -17.92 6.51 -14.33
C SER A 59 -18.50 7.44 -13.27
N SER A 60 -19.14 6.85 -12.26
CA SER A 60 -19.63 7.56 -11.09
C SER A 60 -19.39 6.72 -9.84
N GLY A 61 -19.25 7.39 -8.70
CA GLY A 61 -19.11 6.78 -7.40
C GLY A 61 -18.97 7.85 -6.33
N ILE A 62 -18.63 7.44 -5.11
CA ILE A 62 -18.58 8.34 -3.94
C ILE A 62 -17.18 8.54 -3.38
N ALA A 63 -16.18 7.78 -3.87
CA ALA A 63 -14.79 7.92 -3.47
C ALA A 63 -14.12 9.10 -4.17
N THR A 64 -13.44 9.94 -3.40
CA THR A 64 -12.83 11.19 -3.85
C THR A 64 -11.55 10.94 -4.63
N VAL A 65 -11.46 11.53 -5.82
CA VAL A 65 -10.19 11.67 -6.55
C VAL A 65 -9.57 13.00 -6.13
N LEU A 66 -8.57 12.94 -5.26
CA LEU A 66 -7.99 14.09 -4.59
C LEU A 66 -7.41 15.09 -5.61
N GLY A 67 -7.66 16.39 -5.38
CA GLY A 67 -7.21 17.48 -6.25
C GLY A 67 -7.96 17.65 -7.58
N SER A 68 -8.90 16.75 -7.92
CA SER A 68 -9.62 16.79 -9.22
C SER A 68 -11.05 17.37 -9.15
N GLY A 69 -11.63 17.48 -7.95
CA GLY A 69 -13.05 17.82 -7.77
C GLY A 69 -14.02 16.72 -8.24
N ARG A 70 -13.55 15.50 -8.52
CA ARG A 70 -14.35 14.36 -8.98
C ARG A 70 -14.52 13.31 -7.87
N LYS A 71 -15.60 12.53 -7.99
CA LYS A 71 -15.83 11.31 -7.23
C LYS A 71 -16.10 10.15 -8.19
N LEU A 72 -15.48 9.01 -7.95
CA LEU A 72 -15.53 7.82 -8.80
C LEU A 72 -15.70 6.55 -7.94
N GLN A 73 -15.75 5.39 -8.60
CA GLN A 73 -15.70 4.10 -7.91
C GLN A 73 -14.39 3.96 -7.11
N SER A 74 -14.43 3.28 -5.96
CA SER A 74 -13.27 3.16 -5.06
C SER A 74 -12.03 2.60 -5.73
N THR A 75 -12.18 1.62 -6.63
CA THR A 75 -11.08 1.04 -7.41
C THR A 75 -10.39 2.08 -8.29
N THR A 76 -11.16 2.85 -9.04
CA THR A 76 -10.66 3.91 -9.92
C THR A 76 -10.09 5.09 -9.12
N ALA A 77 -10.76 5.51 -8.05
CA ALA A 77 -10.27 6.59 -7.20
C ALA A 77 -8.95 6.22 -6.52
N SER A 78 -8.82 4.99 -6.01
CA SER A 78 -7.58 4.47 -5.45
C SER A 78 -6.45 4.45 -6.50
N PHE A 79 -6.75 3.99 -7.72
CA PHE A 79 -5.76 3.97 -8.80
C PHE A 79 -5.24 5.38 -9.13
N LEU A 80 -6.14 6.34 -9.33
CA LEU A 80 -5.79 7.71 -9.69
C LEU A 80 -5.03 8.42 -8.56
N ASN A 81 -5.48 8.27 -7.31
CA ASN A 81 -4.84 8.86 -6.15
C ASN A 81 -3.43 8.28 -5.95
N GLY A 82 -3.25 6.95 -5.99
CA GLY A 82 -1.93 6.34 -5.88
C GLY A 82 -1.00 6.73 -7.04
N THR A 83 -1.55 6.90 -8.25
CA THR A 83 -0.79 7.37 -9.41
C THR A 83 -0.29 8.80 -9.22
N ALA A 84 -1.18 9.69 -8.77
CA ALA A 84 -0.86 11.08 -8.51
C ALA A 84 0.20 11.22 -7.40
N GLY A 85 0.06 10.49 -6.29
CA GLY A 85 0.94 10.67 -5.12
C GLY A 85 2.40 10.29 -5.33
N THR A 86 2.72 9.47 -6.33
CA THR A 86 4.12 9.15 -6.65
C THR A 86 4.70 10.04 -7.76
N PHE A 87 3.88 10.86 -8.41
CA PHE A 87 4.28 11.57 -9.63
C PHE A 87 5.42 12.57 -9.38
N LEU A 88 5.35 13.27 -8.25
CA LEU A 88 6.35 14.25 -7.82
C LEU A 88 7.49 13.65 -6.98
N GLU A 89 7.46 12.34 -6.71
CA GLU A 89 8.37 11.68 -5.77
C GLU A 89 8.41 12.33 -4.38
N MET A 90 7.31 12.91 -3.88
CA MET A 90 7.28 13.56 -2.56
C MET A 90 6.75 12.65 -1.45
N ASP A 91 6.15 11.52 -1.81
CA ASP A 91 5.65 10.52 -0.89
C ASP A 91 6.70 10.06 0.14
N GLU A 92 6.28 9.95 1.40
CA GLU A 92 7.05 9.34 2.50
C GLU A 92 7.67 8.00 2.11
N GLY A 93 8.72 7.59 2.81
CA GLY A 93 9.18 6.21 2.68
C GLY A 93 9.68 5.59 3.97
N ASN A 94 10.01 4.31 3.87
CA ASN A 94 10.62 3.54 4.95
C ASN A 94 11.92 2.91 4.45
N GLN A 95 13.00 3.16 5.19
CA GLN A 95 14.33 2.75 4.78
C GLN A 95 14.57 1.25 4.88
N PHE A 96 13.88 0.58 5.80
CA PHE A 96 14.04 -0.84 6.08
C PHE A 96 13.25 -1.68 5.08
N SER A 97 12.05 -1.23 4.69
CA SER A 97 11.26 -1.86 3.62
C SER A 97 11.73 -1.48 2.21
N GLN A 98 12.66 -0.53 2.09
CA GLN A 98 13.21 -0.03 0.82
C GLN A 98 12.11 0.43 -0.15
N GLY A 99 11.08 1.11 0.35
CA GLY A 99 9.99 1.65 -0.47
C GLY A 99 9.12 2.66 0.26
N HIS A 100 7.91 2.84 -0.23
CA HIS A 100 6.99 3.92 0.16
C HIS A 100 5.63 3.33 0.60
N PRO A 101 5.52 2.72 1.79
CA PRO A 101 4.36 1.90 2.13
C PRO A 101 3.03 2.66 2.11
N ALA A 102 2.99 3.93 2.55
CA ALA A 102 1.74 4.66 2.69
C ALA A 102 1.02 4.89 1.35
N ILE A 103 1.74 5.23 0.28
CA ILE A 103 1.11 5.51 -1.02
C ILE A 103 0.50 4.27 -1.68
N HIS A 104 0.94 3.07 -1.29
CA HIS A 104 0.33 1.80 -1.71
C HIS A 104 -0.95 1.46 -0.94
N VAL A 105 -1.09 1.95 0.30
CA VAL A 105 -2.14 1.54 1.24
C VAL A 105 -3.24 2.61 1.33
N LEU A 106 -2.85 3.86 1.55
CA LEU A 106 -3.74 4.97 1.85
C LEU A 106 -4.81 5.21 0.77
N PRO A 107 -4.49 5.19 -0.55
CA PRO A 107 -5.51 5.43 -1.57
C PRO A 107 -6.67 4.44 -1.51
N ALA A 108 -6.37 3.15 -1.31
CA ALA A 108 -7.38 2.10 -1.22
C ALA A 108 -8.17 2.21 0.09
N ALA A 109 -7.47 2.40 1.22
CA ALA A 109 -8.09 2.56 2.52
C ALA A 109 -9.04 3.77 2.57
N LEU A 110 -8.62 4.92 2.01
CA LEU A 110 -9.43 6.13 1.94
C LEU A 110 -10.66 5.92 1.06
N ALA A 111 -10.47 5.39 -0.14
CA ALA A 111 -11.54 5.17 -1.10
C ALA A 111 -12.59 4.16 -0.61
N CYS A 112 -12.18 3.12 0.13
CA CYS A 112 -13.11 2.19 0.77
C CYS A 112 -13.79 2.81 2.00
N SER A 113 -13.05 3.58 2.82
CA SER A 113 -13.62 4.24 3.99
C SER A 113 -14.72 5.23 3.61
N GLU A 114 -14.53 6.02 2.55
CA GLU A 114 -15.57 6.91 2.02
C GLU A 114 -16.78 6.12 1.50
N SER A 115 -16.53 5.04 0.73
CA SER A 115 -17.61 4.25 0.14
C SER A 115 -18.43 3.48 1.17
N TRP A 116 -17.80 3.00 2.23
CA TRP A 116 -18.44 2.24 3.30
C TRP A 116 -18.84 3.12 4.50
N LYS A 117 -18.65 4.44 4.39
CA LYS A 117 -18.98 5.45 5.42
C LYS A 117 -18.33 5.16 6.77
N LEU A 118 -17.06 4.78 6.75
CA LEU A 118 -16.29 4.44 7.94
C LEU A 118 -15.68 5.68 8.60
N SER A 119 -15.43 5.57 9.91
CA SER A 119 -14.85 6.63 10.71
C SER A 119 -13.34 6.82 10.44
N GLY A 120 -12.83 8.00 10.79
CA GLY A 120 -11.39 8.27 10.75
C GLY A 120 -10.56 7.34 11.65
N ARG A 121 -11.13 6.84 12.77
CA ARG A 121 -10.48 5.84 13.63
C ARG A 121 -10.32 4.50 12.90
N GLN A 122 -11.35 4.05 12.20
CA GLN A 122 -11.30 2.82 11.40
C GLN A 122 -10.31 2.96 10.24
N PHE A 123 -10.35 4.08 9.52
CA PHE A 123 -9.38 4.39 8.46
C PHE A 123 -7.94 4.35 8.99
N LEU A 124 -7.66 5.03 10.10
CA LEU A 124 -6.30 5.14 10.61
C LEU A 124 -5.77 3.80 11.11
N LEU A 125 -6.60 2.98 11.77
CA LEU A 125 -6.23 1.61 12.15
C LEU A 125 -5.87 0.77 10.92
N ALA A 126 -6.72 0.79 9.90
CA ALA A 126 -6.48 0.03 8.67
C ALA A 126 -5.23 0.50 7.93
N LEU A 127 -4.99 1.81 7.86
CA LEU A 127 -3.77 2.39 7.28
C LEU A 127 -2.52 1.88 8.01
N VAL A 128 -2.51 1.95 9.34
CA VAL A 128 -1.37 1.51 10.16
C VAL A 128 -1.10 0.01 9.95
N LEU A 129 -2.13 -0.84 9.99
CA LEU A 129 -1.95 -2.28 9.79
C LEU A 129 -1.51 -2.64 8.36
N GLY A 130 -2.07 -1.98 7.34
CA GLY A 130 -1.63 -2.17 5.96
C GLY A 130 -0.19 -1.71 5.72
N TYR A 131 0.20 -0.57 6.31
CA TYR A 131 1.57 -0.05 6.30
C TYR A 131 2.52 -1.06 6.95
N GLU A 132 2.14 -1.58 8.11
CA GLU A 132 2.91 -2.55 8.90
C GLU A 132 3.21 -3.81 8.07
N VAL A 133 2.18 -4.43 7.49
CA VAL A 133 2.34 -5.66 6.70
C VAL A 133 3.17 -5.40 5.44
N GLY A 134 2.87 -4.34 4.69
CA GLY A 134 3.64 -4.00 3.50
C GLY A 134 5.12 -3.78 3.82
N SER A 135 5.41 -3.07 4.91
CA SER A 135 6.77 -2.80 5.36
C SER A 135 7.50 -4.07 5.76
N ARG A 136 6.86 -4.96 6.54
CA ARG A 136 7.45 -6.22 6.98
C ARG A 136 7.77 -7.17 5.83
N ILE A 137 6.91 -7.24 4.81
CA ILE A 137 7.21 -7.99 3.59
C ILE A 137 8.41 -7.37 2.88
N GLY A 138 8.45 -6.03 2.74
CA GLY A 138 9.60 -5.33 2.15
C GLY A 138 10.92 -5.58 2.92
N ILE A 139 10.87 -5.66 4.24
CA ILE A 139 12.03 -5.96 5.10
C ILE A 139 12.49 -7.42 4.92
N GLY A 140 11.55 -8.36 4.88
CA GLY A 140 11.84 -9.78 4.71
C GLY A 140 12.30 -10.13 3.29
N ALA A 141 11.98 -9.31 2.30
CA ALA A 141 12.23 -9.57 0.89
C ALA A 141 13.45 -8.84 0.34
N LYS A 142 14.40 -9.59 -0.21
CA LYS A 142 15.46 -9.02 -1.04
C LYS A 142 15.02 -8.98 -2.50
N ILE A 143 14.18 -8.01 -2.86
CA ILE A 143 13.64 -7.87 -4.22
C ILE A 143 14.77 -7.90 -5.26
N ARG A 144 14.54 -8.59 -6.38
CA ARG A 144 15.50 -8.70 -7.48
C ARG A 144 15.94 -7.31 -7.93
N ARG A 145 17.26 -7.12 -8.09
CA ARG A 145 17.83 -5.81 -8.47
C ARG A 145 17.26 -5.23 -9.78
N SER A 146 16.81 -6.09 -10.69
CA SER A 146 16.18 -5.68 -11.96
C SER A 146 14.80 -5.04 -11.77
N MET A 147 14.18 -5.19 -10.60
CA MET A 147 12.83 -4.72 -10.32
C MET A 147 12.81 -3.40 -9.55
N HIS A 148 11.71 -2.67 -9.75
CA HIS A 148 11.38 -1.49 -8.97
C HIS A 148 10.46 -1.91 -7.79
N PRO A 149 10.70 -1.46 -6.55
CA PRO A 149 9.92 -1.92 -5.39
C PRO A 149 8.44 -1.53 -5.46
N HIS A 150 8.11 -0.32 -5.93
CA HIS A 150 6.70 0.05 -6.16
C HIS A 150 6.00 -0.95 -7.06
N GLY A 151 4.77 -1.30 -6.69
CA GLY A 151 3.89 -2.18 -7.45
C GLY A 151 3.98 -3.64 -6.99
N THR A 152 4.90 -3.97 -6.08
CA THR A 152 5.14 -5.34 -5.60
C THR A 152 4.36 -5.63 -4.31
N TRP A 153 5.03 -5.63 -3.14
CA TRP A 153 4.44 -5.93 -1.83
C TRP A 153 3.37 -4.93 -1.36
N GLY A 154 3.31 -3.75 -1.98
CA GLY A 154 2.29 -2.76 -1.66
C GLY A 154 0.86 -3.24 -1.91
N THR A 155 0.63 -4.16 -2.85
CA THR A 155 -0.69 -4.78 -3.08
C THR A 155 -1.16 -5.57 -1.85
N VAL A 156 -0.24 -6.26 -1.16
CA VAL A 156 -0.54 -7.01 0.07
C VAL A 156 -0.84 -6.06 1.23
N GLY A 157 -0.05 -5.00 1.40
CA GLY A 157 -0.35 -3.98 2.41
C GLY A 157 -1.72 -3.32 2.17
N GLY A 158 -2.04 -3.01 0.91
CA GLY A 158 -3.33 -2.46 0.53
C GLY A 158 -4.49 -3.40 0.84
N VAL A 159 -4.39 -4.69 0.51
CA VAL A 159 -5.50 -5.63 0.76
C VAL A 159 -5.73 -5.82 2.26
N VAL A 160 -4.67 -5.81 3.08
CA VAL A 160 -4.80 -5.89 4.54
C VAL A 160 -5.59 -4.70 5.08
N ALA A 161 -5.33 -3.48 4.59
CA ALA A 161 -6.12 -2.32 4.99
C ALA A 161 -7.59 -2.45 4.56
N VAL A 162 -7.86 -2.89 3.33
CA VAL A 162 -9.23 -3.10 2.83
C VAL A 162 -9.96 -4.18 3.62
N ALA A 163 -9.30 -5.31 3.91
CA ALA A 163 -9.83 -6.41 4.71
C ALA A 163 -10.12 -5.97 6.15
N LYS A 164 -9.24 -5.17 6.77
CA LYS A 164 -9.48 -4.62 8.10
C LYS A 164 -10.69 -3.70 8.14
N LEU A 165 -10.86 -2.83 7.14
CA LEU A 165 -12.04 -1.97 7.01
C LEU A 165 -13.32 -2.79 6.82
N ALA A 166 -13.23 -3.96 6.18
CA ALA A 166 -14.35 -4.86 5.95
C ALA A 166 -14.68 -5.76 7.16
N GLY A 167 -13.87 -5.74 8.22
CA GLY A 167 -14.08 -6.58 9.41
C GLY A 167 -13.71 -8.05 9.19
N ALA A 168 -12.66 -8.31 8.42
CA ALA A 168 -12.20 -9.65 8.09
C ALA A 168 -11.85 -10.51 9.34
N SER A 169 -12.13 -11.81 9.26
CA SER A 169 -11.62 -12.80 10.22
C SER A 169 -10.12 -13.08 10.02
N SER A 170 -9.50 -13.79 10.96
CA SER A 170 -8.10 -14.26 10.84
C SER A 170 -7.87 -15.09 9.57
N GLU A 171 -8.83 -15.97 9.24
CA GLU A 171 -8.81 -16.78 8.02
C GLU A 171 -8.96 -15.93 6.75
N GLU A 172 -9.86 -14.94 6.77
CA GLU A 172 -10.04 -14.02 5.64
C GLU A 172 -8.80 -13.14 5.42
N PHE A 173 -8.07 -12.75 6.48
CA PHE A 173 -6.77 -12.08 6.33
C PHE A 173 -5.75 -12.98 5.65
N ARG A 174 -5.64 -14.24 6.08
CA ARG A 174 -4.72 -15.21 5.47
C ARG A 174 -5.01 -15.38 3.99
N GLU A 175 -6.28 -15.58 3.64
CA GLU A 175 -6.70 -15.75 2.26
C GLU A 175 -6.46 -14.49 1.42
N ALA A 176 -6.78 -13.30 1.98
CA ALA A 176 -6.52 -12.03 1.31
C ALA A 176 -5.04 -11.80 1.03
N ILE A 177 -4.16 -12.08 1.99
CA ILE A 177 -2.71 -11.98 1.82
C ILE A 177 -2.24 -12.96 0.74
N ASN A 178 -2.72 -14.20 0.77
CA ASN A 178 -2.35 -15.23 -0.21
C ASN A 178 -2.85 -14.90 -1.63
N VAL A 179 -4.08 -14.42 -1.80
CA VAL A 179 -4.58 -13.95 -3.10
C VAL A 179 -3.77 -12.74 -3.59
N ALA A 180 -3.54 -11.75 -2.72
CA ALA A 180 -2.81 -10.54 -3.11
C ALA A 180 -1.32 -10.79 -3.39
N SER A 181 -0.73 -11.86 -2.84
CA SER A 181 0.67 -12.22 -3.02
C SER A 181 1.09 -12.29 -4.49
N THR A 182 0.21 -12.83 -5.34
CA THR A 182 0.48 -13.06 -6.78
C THR A 182 -0.01 -11.92 -7.69
N LEU A 183 -0.60 -10.87 -7.11
CA LEU A 183 -1.13 -9.71 -7.82
C LEU A 183 -0.16 -8.52 -7.82
N GLY A 184 1.10 -8.75 -7.45
CA GLY A 184 2.19 -7.80 -7.60
C GLY A 184 2.66 -7.66 -9.04
N LEU A 185 3.20 -6.49 -9.40
CA LEU A 185 3.72 -6.20 -10.73
C LEU A 185 5.14 -6.74 -10.96
N GLY A 186 5.35 -7.30 -12.15
CA GLY A 186 6.68 -7.56 -12.74
C GLY A 186 7.35 -6.27 -13.22
N THR A 187 7.70 -5.37 -12.31
CA THR A 187 8.25 -4.04 -12.65
C THR A 187 9.69 -4.08 -13.17
N SER A 188 10.09 -3.02 -13.86
CA SER A 188 11.46 -2.82 -14.34
C SER A 188 12.11 -1.62 -13.68
N ARG A 189 13.32 -1.81 -13.15
CA ARG A 189 14.17 -0.72 -12.65
C ARG A 189 14.67 0.18 -13.78
N GLN A 190 14.76 -0.31 -15.02
CA GLN A 190 15.16 0.53 -16.16
C GLN A 190 14.17 1.68 -16.40
N THR A 191 12.89 1.49 -16.05
CA THR A 191 11.87 2.54 -16.17
C THR A 191 12.25 3.81 -15.42
N MET A 192 12.72 3.72 -14.17
CA MET A 192 13.14 4.92 -13.43
C MET A 192 14.46 5.51 -13.98
N LEU A 193 15.39 4.66 -14.42
CA LEU A 193 16.69 5.11 -14.95
C LEU A 193 16.55 5.86 -16.28
N GLN A 194 15.51 5.56 -17.04
CA GLN A 194 15.20 6.20 -18.32
C GLN A 194 14.17 7.33 -18.20
N GLY A 195 13.71 7.66 -16.99
CA GLY A 195 12.68 8.67 -16.77
C GLY A 195 11.28 8.28 -17.27
N GLY A 196 11.00 6.97 -17.41
CA GLY A 196 9.69 6.47 -17.83
C GLY A 196 8.62 6.76 -16.78
N THR A 197 7.58 7.52 -17.16
CA THR A 197 6.53 7.99 -16.25
C THR A 197 5.56 6.89 -15.80
N VAL A 198 5.52 5.74 -16.49
CA VAL A 198 4.67 4.61 -16.09
C VAL A 198 4.99 4.09 -14.69
N ARG A 199 6.21 4.31 -14.18
CA ARG A 199 6.53 3.94 -12.78
C ARG A 199 5.63 4.65 -11.76
N ASN A 200 5.12 5.83 -12.11
CA ASN A 200 4.28 6.63 -11.24
C ASN A 200 2.89 5.98 -11.08
N SER A 201 2.49 5.06 -11.97
CA SER A 201 1.22 4.33 -11.79
C SER A 201 1.33 3.11 -10.87
N PHE A 202 2.55 2.63 -10.57
CA PHE A 202 2.73 1.35 -9.88
C PHE A 202 2.06 1.28 -8.50
N ALA A 203 2.11 2.36 -7.71
CA ALA A 203 1.39 2.45 -6.44
C ALA A 203 -0.14 2.52 -6.61
N GLY A 204 -0.60 3.25 -7.62
CA GLY A 204 -2.00 3.26 -8.02
C GLY A 204 -2.52 1.87 -8.38
N ILE A 205 -1.75 1.10 -9.16
CA ILE A 205 -2.10 -0.27 -9.53
C ILE A 205 -2.16 -1.16 -8.29
N SER A 206 -1.21 -1.05 -7.34
CA SER A 206 -1.30 -1.80 -6.08
C SER A 206 -2.59 -1.51 -5.31
N GLY A 207 -2.96 -0.25 -5.16
CA GLY A 207 -4.21 0.12 -4.48
C GLY A 207 -5.47 -0.39 -5.20
N GLN A 208 -5.47 -0.34 -6.54
CA GLN A 208 -6.55 -0.91 -7.34
C GLN A 208 -6.66 -2.43 -7.15
N MET A 209 -5.53 -3.13 -7.26
CA MET A 209 -5.46 -4.58 -7.11
C MET A 209 -5.78 -5.02 -5.69
N ALA A 210 -5.46 -4.24 -4.66
CA ALA A 210 -5.85 -4.51 -3.29
C ALA A 210 -7.37 -4.60 -3.12
N ILE A 211 -8.13 -3.64 -3.67
CA ILE A 211 -9.59 -3.66 -3.62
C ILE A 211 -10.14 -4.85 -4.42
N MET A 212 -9.55 -5.14 -5.59
CA MET A 212 -9.95 -6.28 -6.41
C MET A 212 -9.65 -7.63 -5.72
N ALA A 213 -8.50 -7.77 -5.07
CA ALA A 213 -8.11 -8.97 -4.33
C ALA A 213 -9.10 -9.26 -3.21
N TRP A 214 -9.52 -8.23 -2.46
CA TRP A 214 -10.56 -8.41 -1.44
C TRP A 214 -11.89 -8.88 -2.05
N ASN A 215 -12.30 -8.30 -3.18
CA ASN A 215 -13.51 -8.76 -3.87
C ASN A 215 -13.39 -10.20 -4.38
N MET A 216 -12.21 -10.63 -4.83
CA MET A 216 -11.94 -12.02 -5.22
C MET A 216 -12.12 -12.97 -4.04
N VAL A 217 -11.55 -12.65 -2.87
CA VAL A 217 -11.75 -13.42 -1.64
C VAL A 217 -13.23 -13.52 -1.28
N LYS A 218 -13.97 -12.41 -1.32
CA LYS A 218 -15.42 -12.42 -1.06
C LYS A 218 -16.22 -13.21 -2.09
N ALA A 219 -15.69 -13.41 -3.29
CA ALA A 219 -16.26 -14.25 -4.33
C ALA A 219 -15.83 -15.73 -4.23
N GLY A 220 -15.02 -16.11 -3.22
CA GLY A 220 -14.58 -17.48 -3.00
C GLY A 220 -13.32 -17.89 -3.77
N PHE A 221 -12.56 -16.92 -4.31
CA PHE A 221 -11.24 -17.20 -4.87
C PHE A 221 -10.25 -17.44 -3.73
N SER A 222 -9.34 -18.38 -3.94
CA SER A 222 -8.25 -18.68 -3.02
C SER A 222 -6.88 -18.53 -3.67
N GLY A 223 -5.88 -18.23 -2.85
CA GLY A 223 -4.47 -18.20 -3.19
C GLY A 223 -3.74 -19.48 -2.78
N GLU A 224 -2.43 -19.47 -2.97
CA GLU A 224 -1.57 -20.54 -2.45
C GLU A 224 -1.55 -20.54 -0.91
N HIS A 225 -1.36 -21.70 -0.28
CA HIS A 225 -1.37 -21.82 1.19
C HIS A 225 -0.38 -20.87 1.89
N ASP A 226 0.80 -20.68 1.29
CA ASP A 226 1.82 -19.71 1.71
C ASP A 226 2.36 -18.95 0.48
N GLY A 227 1.49 -18.13 -0.12
CA GLY A 227 1.81 -17.37 -1.33
C GLY A 227 2.96 -16.39 -1.12
N LEU A 228 3.16 -15.89 0.11
CA LEU A 228 4.30 -15.04 0.43
C LEU A 228 5.63 -15.77 0.22
N SER A 229 5.77 -16.97 0.79
CA SER A 229 6.99 -17.76 0.64
C SER A 229 7.24 -18.18 -0.81
N THR A 230 6.20 -18.51 -1.59
CA THR A 230 6.39 -18.81 -3.01
C THR A 230 6.85 -17.58 -3.78
N VAL A 231 6.08 -16.48 -3.73
CA VAL A 231 6.30 -15.32 -4.59
C VAL A 231 7.58 -14.59 -4.22
N TRP A 232 7.86 -14.36 -2.93
CA TRP A 232 9.08 -13.69 -2.49
C TRP A 232 10.24 -14.66 -2.28
N GLY A 233 10.02 -15.96 -2.10
CA GLY A 233 11.11 -16.92 -2.07
C GLY A 233 11.68 -17.24 -3.45
N THR A 234 10.88 -17.12 -4.52
CA THR A 234 11.28 -17.62 -5.85
C THR A 234 11.04 -16.66 -7.01
N VAL A 235 9.95 -15.89 -7.03
CA VAL A 235 9.52 -15.13 -8.21
C VAL A 235 10.12 -13.72 -8.20
N LEU A 236 9.77 -12.90 -7.21
CA LEU A 236 10.05 -11.45 -7.20
C LEU A 236 11.34 -11.08 -6.47
N SER A 237 11.87 -11.96 -5.62
CA SER A 237 13.04 -11.67 -4.78
C SER A 237 14.13 -12.72 -4.91
N GLU A 238 15.35 -12.33 -4.53
CA GLU A 238 16.53 -13.21 -4.46
C GLU A 238 16.53 -14.04 -3.16
N SER A 239 15.88 -13.54 -2.11
CA SER A 239 15.73 -14.23 -0.84
C SER A 239 14.53 -13.72 -0.06
N TRP A 240 13.98 -14.58 0.79
CA TRP A 240 12.86 -14.32 1.67
C TRP A 240 13.19 -14.72 3.11
N ASN A 241 12.97 -13.81 4.06
CA ASN A 241 13.08 -14.07 5.48
C ASN A 241 11.69 -13.93 6.15
N PRO A 242 11.00 -15.04 6.45
CA PRO A 242 9.66 -14.98 7.02
C PRO A 242 9.62 -14.45 8.46
N ILE A 243 10.75 -14.46 9.18
CA ILE A 243 10.83 -13.95 10.57
C ILE A 243 10.43 -12.46 10.62
N ALA A 244 10.72 -11.70 9.56
CA ALA A 244 10.39 -10.28 9.46
C ALA A 244 8.88 -9.99 9.60
N LEU A 245 8.01 -10.97 9.29
CA LEU A 245 6.56 -10.84 9.48
C LEU A 245 6.15 -10.69 10.94
N THR A 246 6.92 -11.23 11.88
CA THR A 246 6.53 -11.35 13.30
C THR A 246 7.57 -10.78 14.27
N GLU A 247 8.78 -10.45 13.80
CA GLU A 247 9.82 -9.87 14.64
C GLU A 247 9.34 -8.57 15.29
N ASP A 248 9.33 -8.53 16.62
CA ASP A 248 8.82 -7.42 17.43
C ASP A 248 7.39 -6.97 17.09
N LEU A 249 6.52 -7.87 16.60
CA LEU A 249 5.13 -7.56 16.27
C LEU A 249 4.36 -7.00 17.48
N GLY A 250 3.64 -5.90 17.27
CA GLY A 250 2.95 -5.15 18.32
C GLY A 250 3.85 -4.31 19.24
N LYS A 251 5.18 -4.46 19.16
CA LYS A 251 6.16 -3.69 19.95
C LYS A 251 6.88 -2.63 19.11
N ARG A 252 7.29 -3.02 17.91
CA ARG A 252 7.93 -2.16 16.91
C ARG A 252 6.94 -1.96 15.77
N TRP A 253 6.58 -0.70 15.55
CA TRP A 253 5.70 -0.29 14.46
C TRP A 253 6.53 0.34 13.35
N GLU A 254 6.46 -0.22 12.15
CA GLU A 254 7.30 0.21 11.03
C GLU A 254 6.92 1.61 10.53
N ILE A 255 5.70 2.07 10.78
CA ILE A 255 5.28 3.44 10.46
C ILE A 255 6.05 4.50 11.24
N GLU A 256 6.53 4.21 12.44
CA GLU A 256 7.35 5.13 13.25
C GLU A 256 8.78 5.26 12.73
N ARG A 257 9.22 4.30 11.91
CA ARG A 257 10.57 4.24 11.32
C ARG A 257 10.62 4.88 9.92
N ASN A 258 9.54 5.53 9.52
CA ASN A 258 9.43 6.22 8.23
C ASN A 258 10.24 7.52 8.21
N TYR A 259 10.41 8.08 7.01
CA TYR A 259 10.96 9.40 6.77
C TYR A 259 10.05 10.19 5.82
N PHE A 260 10.04 11.51 6.00
CA PHE A 260 9.38 12.44 5.10
C PHE A 260 10.40 13.11 4.19
N LYS A 261 10.03 13.31 2.92
CA LYS A 261 10.88 13.96 1.94
C LYS A 261 10.77 15.47 2.06
N ARG A 262 11.90 16.17 1.96
CA ARG A 262 11.95 17.64 1.92
C ARG A 262 11.96 18.20 0.49
N HIS A 263 12.44 17.39 -0.45
CA HIS A 263 12.61 17.75 -1.85
C HIS A 263 11.90 16.72 -2.74
N SER A 264 11.39 17.22 -3.88
CA SER A 264 10.63 16.48 -4.89
C SER A 264 11.58 15.64 -5.75
N CYS A 265 12.23 14.66 -5.13
CA CYS A 265 13.19 13.79 -5.80
C CYS A 265 13.44 12.49 -5.03
N CYS A 266 14.05 11.52 -5.72
CA CYS A 266 14.57 10.29 -5.14
C CYS A 266 15.40 10.57 -3.88
N ARG A 267 15.15 9.80 -2.81
CA ARG A 267 15.82 9.96 -1.51
C ARG A 267 17.34 10.04 -1.61
N TYR A 268 17.96 9.29 -2.51
CA TYR A 268 19.42 9.28 -2.66
C TYR A 268 20.00 10.63 -3.10
N ASN A 269 19.18 11.54 -3.64
CA ASN A 269 19.59 12.88 -4.00
C ASN A 269 19.48 13.88 -2.83
N HIS A 270 18.79 13.53 -1.74
CA HIS A 270 18.48 14.48 -0.66
C HIS A 270 19.71 14.94 0.12
N CYS A 271 20.73 14.09 0.27
CA CYS A 271 21.95 14.50 0.97
C CYS A 271 22.83 15.47 0.17
N ALA A 272 22.57 15.61 -1.13
CA ALA A 272 23.29 16.50 -2.03
C ALA A 272 22.58 17.85 -2.27
N LEU A 273 21.35 18.01 -1.78
CA LEU A 273 20.52 19.21 -1.88
C LEU A 273 20.53 19.99 -0.57
#